data_AF-A0A0C6FRQ0-F1
#
_entry.id   AF-A0A0C6FRQ0-F1
#
_cell.length_a   1.000
_cell.length_b   1.000
_cell.length_c   1.000
_cell.angle_alpha   90.00
_cell.angle_beta   90.00
_cell.angle_gamma   90.00
#
_symmetry.space_group_name_H-M   'P 1'
#
loop_
_entity.id
_entity.type
_entity.pdbx_description
1 polymer ?
#
loop_
_entity_poly.entity_id
_entity_poly.type
_entity_poly.pdbx_seq_one_letter_code
_entity_poly.pdbx_strand_id
1 'polypeptide(L)'
;MLIRNETPFAAMGFGQLHRDGTPMAVLCVRAGYGLDPDGSLHLAEDQAIVLNDVYEGDPLRTPLLRVGDLIPYKPAADVTLLGAAHAPNGRATRRWEVALAIGDHGVRLRVHGPRSWEPALAFHADLEARDRGVGHARPARLPLRVGRPVCRRSRRRRRRPQPPRPRASAS
;
A
#
# COMPACT_ATOMS: atom_id res chain seq x y z
N MET A 1 -11.41 5.08 29.37
CA MET A 1 -10.50 4.24 30.20
C MET A 1 -11.25 2.96 30.56
N LEU A 2 -10.68 1.80 30.27
CA LEU A 2 -11.27 0.51 30.59
C LEU A 2 -10.89 0.13 32.03
N ILE A 3 -11.87 -0.07 32.91
CA ILE A 3 -11.64 -0.32 34.34
C ILE A 3 -11.29 -1.79 34.62
N ARG A 4 -11.81 -2.71 33.81
CA ARG A 4 -11.60 -4.15 33.96
C ARG A 4 -11.70 -4.86 32.62
N ASN A 5 -10.74 -5.74 32.34
CA ASN A 5 -10.74 -6.63 31.17
C ASN A 5 -10.56 -8.07 31.66
N GLU A 6 -11.58 -8.91 31.47
CA GLU A 6 -11.53 -10.34 31.83
C GLU A 6 -11.17 -11.23 30.64
N THR A 7 -11.02 -10.65 29.45
CA THR A 7 -10.64 -11.39 28.25
C THR A 7 -9.13 -11.51 28.17
N PRO A 8 -8.60 -12.52 27.46
CA PRO A 8 -7.16 -12.61 27.19
C PRO A 8 -6.68 -11.60 26.13
N PHE A 9 -7.57 -10.78 25.56
CA PHE A 9 -7.26 -9.89 24.45
C PHE A 9 -6.82 -8.51 24.93
N ALA A 10 -6.01 -7.82 24.13
CA ALA A 10 -5.74 -6.41 24.38
C ALA A 10 -7.01 -5.59 24.15
N ALA A 11 -7.35 -4.73 25.11
CA ALA A 11 -8.56 -3.92 25.02
C ALA A 11 -8.33 -2.51 25.57
N MET A 12 -8.98 -1.53 24.94
CA MET A 12 -8.93 -0.12 25.36
C MET A 12 -10.29 0.53 25.13
N GLY A 13 -10.77 1.25 26.15
CA GLY A 13 -11.97 2.08 26.04
C GLY A 13 -11.61 3.56 25.89
N PHE A 14 -12.17 4.23 24.88
CA PHE A 14 -11.98 5.65 24.60
C PHE A 14 -13.31 6.35 24.30
N GLY A 15 -13.35 7.68 24.50
CA GLY A 15 -14.52 8.49 24.19
C GLY A 15 -14.45 9.05 22.77
N GLN A 16 -15.60 9.15 22.11
CA GLN A 16 -15.79 9.76 20.81
C GLN A 16 -17.13 10.49 20.74
N LEU A 17 -17.34 11.24 19.66
CA LEU A 17 -18.66 11.78 19.33
C LEU A 17 -19.33 10.87 18.32
N HIS A 18 -20.59 10.56 18.54
CA HIS A 18 -21.46 10.00 17.53
C HIS A 18 -21.71 11.06 16.43
N ARG A 19 -22.18 10.63 15.26
CA ARG A 19 -22.42 11.51 14.10
C ARG A 19 -23.45 12.62 14.35
N ASP A 20 -24.26 12.49 15.40
CA ASP A 20 -25.24 13.50 15.85
C ASP A 20 -24.69 14.43 16.95
N GLY A 21 -23.42 14.28 17.34
CA GLY A 21 -22.77 15.07 18.38
C GLY A 21 -22.92 14.51 19.80
N THR A 22 -23.65 13.41 19.99
CA THR A 22 -23.77 12.77 21.31
C THR A 22 -22.47 12.08 21.70
N PRO A 23 -21.97 12.23 22.94
CA PRO A 23 -20.83 11.45 23.41
C PRO A 23 -21.11 9.94 23.36
N MET A 24 -20.15 9.18 22.87
CA MET A 24 -20.18 7.72 22.75
C MET A 24 -18.90 7.12 23.36
N ALA A 25 -19.07 6.05 24.13
CA ALA A 25 -17.95 5.22 24.56
C ALA A 25 -17.67 4.15 23.49
N VAL A 26 -16.41 4.02 23.10
CA VAL A 26 -15.95 3.04 22.11
C VAL A 26 -14.99 2.07 22.79
N LEU A 27 -15.21 0.77 22.56
CA LEU A 27 -14.31 -0.29 22.99
C LEU A 27 -13.55 -0.82 21.78
N CYS A 28 -12.23 -0.72 21.83
CA CYS A 28 -11.31 -1.37 20.91
C CYS A 28 -10.85 -2.69 21.56
N VAL A 29 -10.94 -3.79 20.80
CA VAL A 29 -10.44 -5.11 21.20
C VAL A 29 -9.57 -5.65 20.08
N ARG A 30 -8.36 -6.11 20.40
CA ARG A 30 -7.41 -6.69 19.46
C ARG A 30 -7.01 -8.09 19.92
N ALA A 31 -7.14 -9.04 18.99
CA ALA A 31 -6.60 -10.38 19.12
C ALA A 31 -5.63 -10.64 17.97
N GLY A 32 -4.44 -11.11 18.31
CA GLY A 32 -3.47 -11.65 17.36
C GLY A 32 -3.46 -13.17 17.45
N TYR A 33 -3.35 -13.86 16.31
CA TYR A 33 -3.21 -15.30 16.26
C TYR A 33 -2.04 -15.68 15.36
N GLY A 34 -1.26 -16.67 15.78
CA GLY A 34 -0.39 -17.43 14.89
C GLY A 34 -1.19 -18.54 14.20
N LEU A 35 -0.79 -18.88 12.97
CA LEU A 35 -1.34 -19.99 12.21
C LEU A 35 -0.26 -21.06 12.08
N ASP A 36 -0.54 -22.23 12.65
CA ASP A 36 0.39 -23.36 12.64
C ASP A 36 0.29 -24.15 11.32
N PRO A 37 1.31 -24.95 10.97
CA PRO A 37 1.33 -25.70 9.71
C PRO A 37 0.18 -26.70 9.55
N ASP A 38 -0.40 -27.17 10.66
CA ASP A 38 -1.57 -28.05 10.67
C ASP A 38 -2.91 -27.28 10.51
N GLY A 39 -2.84 -25.96 10.41
CA GLY A 39 -3.98 -25.06 10.26
C GLY A 39 -4.61 -24.62 11.59
N SER A 40 -4.07 -25.05 12.73
CA SER A 40 -4.54 -24.59 14.03
C SER A 40 -4.12 -23.15 14.31
N LEU A 41 -4.91 -22.47 15.15
CA LEU A 41 -4.64 -21.09 15.58
C LEU A 41 -4.25 -21.10 17.04
N HIS A 42 -3.18 -20.39 17.38
CA HIS A 42 -2.82 -20.10 18.77
C HIS A 42 -2.80 -18.60 19.00
N LEU A 43 -3.17 -18.19 20.22
CA LEU A 43 -3.17 -16.79 20.61
C LEU A 43 -1.73 -16.25 20.58
N ALA A 44 -1.50 -15.17 19.85
CA ALA A 44 -0.20 -14.50 19.83
C ALA A 44 0.05 -13.80 21.18
N GLU A 45 1.29 -13.85 21.65
CA GLU A 45 1.71 -13.20 22.90
C GLU A 45 1.62 -11.67 22.81
N ASP A 46 2.09 -11.09 21.70
CA ASP A 46 1.95 -9.65 21.44
C ASP A 46 0.65 -9.34 20.71
N GLN A 47 -0.21 -8.59 21.39
CA GLN A 47 -1.51 -8.15 20.90
C GLN A 47 -1.72 -6.65 21.11
N ALA A 48 -0.64 -5.87 21.30
CA ALA A 48 -0.74 -4.46 21.67
C ALA A 48 -1.66 -3.67 20.70
N ILE A 49 -2.53 -2.81 21.22
CA ILE A 49 -3.38 -1.96 20.37
C ILE A 49 -2.52 -1.03 19.52
N VAL A 50 -2.82 -0.95 18.22
CA VAL A 50 -2.18 -0.07 17.25
C VAL A 50 -2.88 1.28 17.26
N LEU A 51 -2.19 2.31 17.77
CA LEU A 51 -2.77 3.65 17.82
C LEU A 51 -2.72 4.37 16.48
N ASN A 52 -1.68 4.11 15.67
CA ASN A 52 -1.43 4.75 14.38
C ASN A 52 -1.04 3.70 13.34
N ASP A 53 -1.33 3.97 12.08
CA ASP A 53 -0.88 3.15 10.96
C ASP A 53 0.61 2.85 11.03
N VAL A 54 0.96 1.57 10.90
CA VAL A 54 2.34 1.06 10.93
C VAL A 54 2.73 0.68 9.51
N TYR A 55 3.83 1.24 9.02
CA TYR A 55 4.40 0.94 7.71
C TYR A 55 5.71 0.17 7.86
N GLU A 56 6.13 -0.56 6.82
CA GLU A 56 7.41 -1.29 6.84
C GLU A 56 8.62 -0.34 6.89
N GLY A 57 8.46 0.87 6.38
CA GLY A 57 9.45 1.95 6.46
C GLY A 57 8.81 3.28 6.10
N ASP A 58 9.34 3.95 5.08
CA ASP A 58 8.79 5.21 4.58
C ASP A 58 7.32 5.02 4.10
N PRO A 59 6.34 5.70 4.71
CA PRO A 59 4.92 5.57 4.34
C PRO A 59 4.61 5.88 2.86
N LEU A 60 5.45 6.68 2.20
CA LEU A 60 5.28 7.04 0.79
C LEU A 60 5.85 5.99 -0.17
N ARG A 61 6.60 5.01 0.34
CA ARG A 61 7.38 4.08 -0.48
C ARG A 61 7.20 2.61 -0.10
N THR A 62 6.65 2.33 1.07
CA THR A 62 6.57 0.99 1.63
C THR A 62 5.13 0.61 1.96
N PRO A 63 4.81 -0.69 2.02
CA PRO A 63 3.46 -1.14 2.35
C PRO A 63 3.06 -0.75 3.77
N LEU A 64 1.76 -0.51 3.95
CA LEU A 64 1.10 -0.46 5.25
C LEU A 64 1.09 -1.87 5.85
N LEU A 65 1.64 -2.05 7.04
CA LEU A 65 1.66 -3.33 7.78
C LEU A 65 0.45 -3.53 8.68
N ARG A 66 0.00 -2.46 9.35
CA ARG A 66 -1.16 -2.49 10.25
C ARG A 66 -1.88 -1.15 10.19
N VAL A 67 -3.21 -1.19 10.10
CA VAL A 67 -4.08 -0.02 10.25
C VAL A 67 -4.21 0.28 11.76
N GLY A 68 -4.41 1.55 12.11
CA GLY A 68 -4.78 1.94 13.48
C GLY A 68 -6.12 1.33 13.92
N ASP A 69 -6.20 0.86 15.16
CA ASP A 69 -7.36 0.15 15.70
C ASP A 69 -8.43 1.09 16.31
N LEU A 70 -8.12 2.38 16.47
CA LEU A 70 -9.03 3.37 17.08
C LEU A 70 -10.08 3.88 16.08
N ILE A 71 -10.96 2.99 15.65
CA ILE A 71 -12.05 3.28 14.71
C ILE A 71 -13.36 3.44 15.50
N PRO A 72 -14.03 4.60 15.45
CA PRO A 72 -15.23 4.84 16.25
C PRO A 72 -16.40 3.91 15.90
N TYR A 73 -16.61 3.65 14.61
CA TYR A 73 -17.67 2.77 14.11
C TYR A 73 -17.22 2.05 12.85
N LYS A 74 -17.33 0.72 12.85
CA LYS A 74 -16.98 -0.14 11.72
C LYS A 74 -18.09 -1.18 11.52
N PRO A 75 -19.01 -1.00 10.56
CA PRO A 75 -20.20 -1.85 10.43
C PRO A 75 -19.87 -3.28 9.98
N ALA A 76 -18.71 -3.49 9.37
CA ALA A 76 -18.27 -4.79 8.86
C ALA A 76 -16.75 -4.96 9.05
N ALA A 77 -16.29 -6.20 9.00
CA ALA A 77 -14.87 -6.52 9.02
C ALA A 77 -14.23 -6.18 7.67
N ASP A 78 -13.08 -5.49 7.71
CA ASP A 78 -12.22 -5.36 6.54
C ASP A 78 -11.14 -6.44 6.63
N VAL A 79 -10.79 -7.02 5.49
CA VAL A 79 -9.69 -7.99 5.41
C VAL A 79 -8.53 -7.42 4.62
N THR A 80 -7.39 -7.30 5.29
CA THR A 80 -6.13 -6.85 4.69
C THR A 80 -5.15 -8.01 4.64
N LEU A 81 -4.64 -8.32 3.45
CA LEU A 81 -3.59 -9.32 3.24
C LEU A 81 -2.27 -8.62 2.89
N LEU A 82 -1.20 -9.01 3.60
CA LEU A 82 0.17 -8.70 3.22
C LEU A 82 0.80 -9.92 2.60
N GLY A 83 1.29 -9.78 1.37
CA GLY A 83 1.90 -10.88 0.66
C GLY A 83 2.64 -10.41 -0.58
N ALA A 84 3.50 -11.28 -1.08
CA ALA A 84 4.19 -11.10 -2.35
C ALA A 84 3.53 -11.97 -3.42
N ALA A 85 3.28 -11.38 -4.58
CA ALA A 85 2.87 -12.12 -5.77
C ALA A 85 4.09 -12.31 -6.69
N HIS A 86 4.31 -13.53 -7.16
CA HIS A 86 5.40 -13.87 -8.06
C HIS A 86 4.89 -14.19 -9.45
N ALA A 87 5.68 -13.85 -10.47
CA ALA A 87 5.33 -14.18 -11.84
C ALA A 87 5.32 -15.70 -12.06
N PRO A 88 4.36 -16.24 -12.84
CA PRO A 88 4.25 -17.68 -13.09
C PRO A 88 5.55 -18.29 -13.63
N ASN A 89 5.86 -19.52 -13.20
CA ASN A 89 7.04 -20.28 -13.62
C ASN A 89 8.39 -19.58 -13.36
N GLY A 90 8.43 -18.60 -12.45
CA GLY A 90 9.63 -17.80 -12.17
C GLY A 90 10.09 -16.93 -13.34
N ARG A 91 9.27 -16.77 -14.39
CA ARG A 91 9.64 -16.01 -15.59
C ARG A 91 9.11 -14.59 -15.50
N ALA A 92 10.01 -13.62 -15.63
CA ALA A 92 9.66 -12.20 -15.58
C ALA A 92 8.58 -11.85 -16.61
N THR A 93 7.38 -11.50 -16.13
CA THR A 93 6.21 -11.21 -16.96
C THR A 93 5.67 -9.82 -16.64
N ARG A 94 5.08 -9.14 -17.63
CA ARG A 94 4.60 -7.75 -17.47
C ARG A 94 3.40 -7.63 -16.55
N ARG A 95 2.54 -8.65 -16.57
CA ARG A 95 1.35 -8.77 -15.75
C ARG A 95 1.00 -10.24 -15.58
N TRP A 96 0.42 -10.59 -14.45
CA TRP A 96 -0.11 -11.92 -14.19
C TRP A 96 -1.32 -11.79 -13.27
N GLU A 97 -2.08 -12.86 -13.12
CA GLU A 97 -3.24 -12.88 -12.24
C GLU A 97 -2.91 -13.64 -10.97
N VAL A 98 -3.51 -13.19 -9.88
CA VAL A 98 -3.55 -13.89 -8.60
C VAL A 98 -5.00 -13.93 -8.14
N ALA A 99 -5.32 -14.92 -7.31
CA ALA A 99 -6.61 -15.01 -6.66
C ALA A 99 -6.40 -15.19 -5.16
N LEU A 100 -7.31 -14.61 -4.38
CA LEU A 100 -7.41 -14.81 -2.93
C LEU A 100 -8.86 -15.17 -2.62
N ALA A 101 -9.07 -16.10 -1.70
CA ALA A 101 -10.38 -16.45 -1.20
C ALA A 101 -10.37 -16.56 0.32
N ILE A 102 -11.47 -16.14 0.95
CA ILE A 102 -11.71 -16.22 2.39
C ILE A 102 -13.17 -16.64 2.57
N GLY A 103 -13.37 -17.88 3.03
CA GLY A 103 -14.70 -18.51 2.99
C GLY A 103 -15.26 -18.44 1.57
N ASP A 104 -16.48 -17.91 1.43
CA ASP A 104 -17.17 -17.77 0.15
C ASP A 104 -16.79 -16.49 -0.63
N HIS A 105 -15.91 -15.64 -0.07
CA HIS A 105 -15.49 -14.40 -0.70
C HIS A 105 -14.21 -14.61 -1.50
N GLY A 106 -14.27 -14.44 -2.82
CA GLY A 106 -13.13 -14.54 -3.73
C GLY A 106 -12.84 -13.24 -4.46
N VAL A 107 -11.56 -12.89 -4.61
CA VAL A 107 -11.10 -11.77 -5.45
C VAL A 107 -10.01 -12.25 -6.41
N ARG A 108 -10.06 -11.76 -7.66
CA ARG A 108 -8.99 -11.93 -8.65
C ARG A 108 -8.35 -10.59 -8.94
N LEU A 109 -7.03 -10.54 -8.88
CA LEU A 109 -6.25 -9.33 -9.05
C LEU A 109 -5.27 -9.51 -10.20
N ARG A 110 -5.12 -8.47 -11.02
CA ARG A 110 -4.07 -8.41 -12.03
C ARG A 110 -2.87 -7.66 -11.49
N VAL A 111 -1.80 -8.39 -11.22
CA VAL A 111 -0.54 -7.85 -10.69
C VAL A 111 0.31 -7.35 -11.84
N HIS A 112 0.99 -6.24 -11.62
CA HIS A 112 1.92 -5.64 -12.56
C HIS A 112 3.34 -5.64 -11.97
N GLY A 113 4.33 -5.91 -12.82
CA GLY A 113 5.72 -5.66 -12.46
C GLY A 113 6.03 -4.16 -12.29
N PRO A 114 7.30 -3.80 -12.02
CA PRO A 114 7.71 -2.41 -11.82
C PRO A 114 7.23 -1.48 -12.95
N ARG A 115 6.53 -0.40 -12.56
CA ARG A 115 5.91 0.57 -13.46
C ARG A 115 6.26 2.00 -13.05
N SER A 116 6.45 2.87 -14.03
CA SER A 116 6.60 4.31 -13.82
C SER A 116 5.47 5.04 -14.51
N TRP A 117 4.95 6.06 -13.85
CA TRP A 117 4.02 6.99 -14.47
C TRP A 117 4.84 8.06 -15.19
N GLU A 118 4.69 8.18 -16.51
CA GLU A 118 5.28 9.29 -17.24
C GLU A 118 4.21 10.36 -17.43
N PRO A 119 4.43 11.59 -16.94
CA PRO A 119 3.53 12.70 -17.21
C PRO A 119 3.49 12.96 -18.72
N ALA A 120 2.30 12.95 -19.31
CA ALA A 120 2.09 13.26 -20.72
C ALA A 120 1.88 14.76 -20.95
N LEU A 121 2.63 15.59 -20.24
CA LEU A 121 2.70 17.02 -20.49
C LEU A 121 3.75 17.26 -21.57
N ALA A 122 3.29 17.36 -22.82
CA ALA A 122 4.11 17.88 -23.91
C ALA A 122 4.00 19.41 -23.90
N PHE A 123 5.02 20.09 -23.38
CA PHE A 123 5.21 21.50 -23.69
C PHE A 123 5.77 21.57 -25.11
N HIS A 124 4.95 21.98 -26.07
CA HIS A 124 5.48 22.46 -27.34
C HIS A 124 6.14 23.80 -27.06
N ALA A 125 7.46 23.80 -26.89
CA ALA A 125 8.25 24.98 -27.14
C ALA A 125 8.38 25.06 -28.66
N ASP A 126 7.59 25.94 -29.30
CA ASP A 126 7.91 26.37 -30.65
C ASP A 126 9.28 27.03 -30.59
N LEU A 127 10.30 26.31 -31.01
CA LEU A 127 11.61 26.86 -31.32
C LEU A 127 11.48 27.68 -32.61
N GLU A 128 10.79 28.81 -32.54
CA GLU A 128 10.90 29.86 -33.56
C GLU A 128 12.14 30.71 -33.25
N ALA A 129 13.31 30.12 -33.48
CA ALA A 129 14.47 30.90 -33.87
C ALA A 129 14.33 31.22 -35.37
N ARG A 130 13.72 32.35 -35.70
CA ARG A 130 13.98 33.10 -36.94
C ARG A 130 13.49 34.54 -36.82
N ASP A 131 14.44 35.34 -36.36
CA ASP A 131 14.59 36.79 -36.53
C ASP A 131 13.78 37.41 -37.69
N ARG A 132 12.83 38.30 -37.35
CA ARG A 132 12.60 39.59 -38.04
C ARG A 132 11.47 40.40 -37.38
N GLY A 133 11.83 41.60 -36.91
CA GLY A 133 10.96 42.78 -36.98
C GLY A 133 10.05 43.07 -35.77
N VAL A 134 10.25 44.25 -35.20
CA VAL A 134 9.46 44.89 -34.14
C VAL A 134 7.95 44.89 -34.49
N GLY A 135 7.14 44.28 -33.64
CA GLY A 135 5.68 44.35 -33.71
C GLY A 135 5.04 43.74 -32.45
N HIS A 136 4.17 44.51 -31.79
CA HIS A 136 3.60 44.19 -30.47
C HIS A 136 3.13 42.73 -30.31
N ALA A 137 3.69 42.05 -29.31
CA ALA A 137 3.33 40.69 -28.93
C ALA A 137 1.89 40.66 -28.38
N ARG A 138 0.98 39.98 -29.10
CA ARG A 138 -0.31 39.56 -28.55
C ARG A 138 -0.06 38.35 -27.63
N PRO A 139 -0.76 38.21 -26.50
CA PRO A 139 -0.68 36.99 -25.70
C PRO A 139 -1.35 35.85 -26.48
N ALA A 140 -0.55 35.00 -27.10
CA ALA A 140 -1.02 33.74 -27.65
C ALA A 140 -1.42 32.83 -26.49
N ARG A 141 -2.74 32.62 -26.30
CA ARG A 141 -3.25 31.58 -25.41
C ARG A 141 -2.97 30.22 -26.05
N LEU A 142 -1.91 29.56 -25.61
CA LEU A 142 -1.59 28.20 -26.03
C LEU A 142 -2.64 27.23 -25.46
N PRO A 143 -3.30 26.38 -26.27
CA PRO A 143 -4.14 25.33 -25.72
C PRO A 143 -3.26 24.26 -25.06
N LEU A 144 -3.35 24.13 -23.73
CA LEU A 144 -2.85 22.98 -22.99
C LEU A 144 -3.61 21.73 -23.47
N ARG A 145 -2.97 20.91 -24.31
CA ARG A 145 -3.42 19.53 -24.51
C ARG A 145 -2.82 18.67 -23.42
N VAL A 146 -3.64 18.31 -22.43
CA VAL A 146 -3.32 17.22 -21.51
C VAL A 146 -3.33 15.92 -22.31
N GLY A 147 -2.16 15.42 -22.69
CA GLY A 147 -2.03 14.09 -23.26
C GLY A 147 -2.51 13.05 -22.25
N ARG A 148 -3.05 11.92 -22.74
CA ARG A 148 -3.35 10.79 -21.86
C ARG A 148 -2.04 10.31 -21.21
N PRO A 149 -2.00 10.13 -19.88
CA PRO A 149 -0.79 9.65 -19.23
C PRO A 149 -0.39 8.29 -19.79
N VAL A 150 0.89 8.15 -20.16
CA VAL A 150 1.42 6.91 -20.71
C VAL A 150 2.22 6.22 -19.61
N CYS A 151 1.78 5.04 -19.21
CA CYS A 151 2.57 4.18 -18.33
C CYS A 151 3.73 3.58 -19.15
N ARG A 152 4.94 4.11 -19.00
CA ARG A 152 6.15 3.50 -19.60
C ARG A 152 6.91 2.66 -18.58
N ARG A 153 7.84 1.86 -19.13
CA ARG A 153 8.50 0.76 -18.44
C ARG A 153 9.72 1.27 -17.70
N SER A 154 9.89 0.90 -16.43
CA SER A 154 11.23 0.95 -15.85
C SER A 154 12.06 -0.20 -16.42
N ARG A 155 12.96 0.07 -17.37
CA ARG A 155 14.03 -0.88 -17.71
C ARG A 155 15.01 -0.90 -16.53
N ARG A 156 14.71 -1.67 -15.47
CA ARG A 156 15.76 -1.95 -14.47
C ARG A 156 16.85 -2.76 -15.17
N ARG A 157 18.07 -2.19 -15.24
CA ARG A 157 19.28 -2.98 -15.55
C ARG A 157 19.30 -4.13 -14.53
N ARG A 158 19.36 -5.36 -15.04
CA ARG A 158 19.46 -6.56 -14.21
C ARG A 158 20.67 -6.39 -13.27
N ARG A 159 20.45 -6.29 -11.96
CA ARG A 159 21.54 -6.56 -11.01
C ARG A 159 21.79 -8.05 -11.09
N ARG A 160 23.02 -8.45 -11.44
CA ARG A 160 23.46 -9.85 -11.38
C ARG A 160 23.26 -10.35 -9.93
N PRO A 161 22.77 -11.58 -9.72
CA PRO A 161 22.81 -12.19 -8.40
C PRO A 161 24.25 -12.22 -7.88
N GLN A 162 24.48 -11.81 -6.64
CA GLN A 162 25.76 -12.07 -5.98
C GLN A 162 25.82 -13.57 -5.63
N PRO A 163 26.95 -14.25 -5.86
CA PRO A 163 27.14 -15.61 -5.40
C PRO A 163 27.12 -15.68 -3.86
N PRO A 164 26.70 -16.82 -3.28
CA PRO A 164 26.68 -17.00 -1.83
C PRO A 164 28.11 -16.87 -1.26
N ARG A 165 28.24 -16.15 -0.14
CA ARG A 165 29.50 -16.06 0.61
C ARG A 165 29.85 -17.45 1.17
N PRO A 166 31.13 -17.88 1.12
CA PRO A 166 31.54 -19.14 1.73
C PRO A 166 31.31 -19.09 3.24
N ARG A 167 30.81 -20.20 3.81
CA ARG A 167 30.68 -20.37 5.26
C ARG A 167 32.09 -20.40 5.87
N ALA A 168 32.34 -19.53 6.84
CA ALA A 168 33.51 -19.66 7.69
C ALA A 168 33.35 -20.96 8.50
N SER A 169 34.29 -21.88 8.32
CA SER A 169 34.52 -23.02 9.20
C SER A 169 34.99 -22.47 10.55
N ALA A 170 34.20 -22.71 11.60
CA ALA A 170 34.65 -22.53 12.97
C ALA A 170 35.60 -23.69 13.31
N SER A 171 36.85 -23.35 13.65
CA SER A 171 37.74 -24.20 14.44
C SER A 171 37.51 -23.92 15.92
#